data_AF-A0A943DPY3-F1
#
_entry.id   AF-A0A943DPY3-F1
#
_cell.length_a   1.000
_cell.length_b   1.000
_cell.length_c   1.000
_cell.angle_alpha   90.00
_cell.angle_beta   90.00
_cell.angle_gamma   90.00
#
_symmetry.space_group_name_H-M   'P 1'
#
loop_
_entity.id
_entity.type
_entity.pdbx_description
1 polymer ?
#
loop_
_entity_poly.entity_id
_entity_poly.type
_entity_poly.pdbx_seq_one_letter_code
_entity_poly.pdbx_strand_id
1 'polypeptide(L)'
;SYDINGQFYSTTTIYGYIKNKSCQISYETLLAIMNSSLCWWFLKNTGTVLANGYFRYKPTYLKPFPLPIISQKKDKEIKDLVKKLQQEDDIMIRKHFENDINQKIYDLYNLTTKDINIVLS
;
A
#
# COMPACT_ATOMS: atom_id res chain seq x y z
N SER A 1 7.90 -1.76 12.01
CA SER A 1 9.20 -2.45 12.04
C SER A 1 9.22 -3.50 10.94
N TYR A 2 10.22 -3.44 10.06
CA TYR A 2 10.35 -4.34 8.90
C TYR A 2 11.21 -5.53 9.31
N ASP A 3 10.61 -6.72 9.40
CA ASP A 3 11.27 -7.94 9.85
C ASP A 3 11.83 -8.71 8.65
N ILE A 4 13.16 -8.72 8.57
CA ILE A 4 13.93 -9.34 7.48
C ILE A 4 14.01 -10.87 7.63
N ASN A 5 13.68 -11.41 8.81
CA ASN A 5 13.87 -12.82 9.19
C ASN A 5 12.56 -13.57 9.52
N GLY A 6 11.42 -12.87 9.58
CA GLY A 6 10.11 -13.48 9.87
C GLY A 6 9.97 -14.06 11.27
N GLN A 7 10.68 -13.51 12.26
CA GLN A 7 10.70 -13.99 13.64
C GLN A 7 9.73 -13.26 14.58
N PHE A 8 9.18 -12.12 14.19
CA PHE A 8 8.29 -11.34 15.05
C PHE A 8 6.82 -11.49 14.63
N TYR A 9 6.13 -12.40 15.31
CA TYR A 9 4.68 -12.44 15.36
C TYR A 9 4.17 -11.24 16.16
N SER A 10 3.54 -10.29 15.48
CA SER A 10 2.74 -9.25 16.14
C SER A 10 1.27 -9.66 16.07
N THR A 11 0.55 -9.44 17.16
CA THR A 11 -0.75 -10.00 17.53
C THR A 11 -1.86 -9.92 16.45
N THR A 12 -2.80 -10.86 16.57
CA THR A 12 -4.12 -11.21 15.97
C THR A 12 -4.75 -10.43 14.79
N THR A 13 -4.16 -9.35 14.27
CA THR A 13 -4.69 -8.59 13.12
C THR A 13 -3.56 -7.99 12.28
N ILE A 14 -2.40 -8.66 12.23
CA ILE A 14 -1.27 -8.25 11.40
C ILE A 14 -1.03 -9.34 10.35
N TYR A 15 -1.29 -8.99 9.09
CA TYR A 15 -1.10 -9.89 7.97
C TYR A 15 0.30 -9.68 7.40
N GLY A 16 1.20 -10.63 7.64
CA GLY A 16 2.45 -10.74 6.91
C GLY A 16 2.18 -11.32 5.52
N TYR A 17 2.39 -10.53 4.47
CA TYR A 17 2.30 -11.05 3.10
C TYR A 17 3.54 -11.89 2.81
N ILE A 18 3.38 -13.19 2.61
CA ILE A 18 4.45 -14.05 2.10
C ILE A 18 4.42 -13.95 0.57
N LYS A 19 5.44 -13.33 -0.03
CA LYS A 19 5.56 -13.26 -1.49
C LYS A 19 5.83 -14.65 -2.07
N ASN A 20 5.13 -14.98 -3.16
CA ASN A 20 5.54 -16.10 -4.01
C ASN A 20 6.93 -15.78 -4.61
N LYS A 21 7.82 -16.78 -4.72
CA LYS A 21 9.19 -16.63 -5.23
C LYS A 21 9.27 -16.02 -6.65
N SER A 22 8.17 -16.07 -7.41
CA SER A 22 8.04 -15.45 -8.73
C SER A 22 7.70 -13.94 -8.71
N CYS A 23 7.34 -13.38 -7.56
CA CYS A 23 6.97 -11.97 -7.45
C CYS A 23 8.25 -11.10 -7.33
N GLN A 24 8.56 -10.36 -8.38
CA GLN A 24 9.74 -9.48 -8.43
C GLN A 24 9.55 -8.13 -7.73
N ILE A 25 8.36 -7.87 -7.17
CA ILE A 25 8.05 -6.59 -6.51
C ILE A 25 8.67 -6.59 -5.11
N SER A 26 9.31 -5.49 -4.70
CA SER A 26 9.86 -5.32 -3.34
C SER A 26 8.77 -5.23 -2.27
N TYR A 27 9.11 -5.54 -1.01
CA TYR A 27 8.07 -5.49 0.04
C TYR A 27 7.77 -4.04 0.40
N GLU A 28 8.75 -3.15 0.24
CA GLU A 28 8.62 -1.71 0.40
C GLU A 28 7.57 -1.15 -0.57
N THR A 29 7.59 -1.57 -1.84
CA THR A 29 6.56 -1.20 -2.82
C THR A 29 5.18 -1.77 -2.47
N LEU A 30 5.11 -3.02 -2.00
CA LEU A 30 3.83 -3.58 -1.54
C LEU A 30 3.28 -2.82 -0.34
N LEU A 31 4.15 -2.48 0.63
CA LEU A 31 3.80 -1.69 1.79
C LEU A 31 3.32 -0.29 1.40
N ALA A 32 3.97 0.34 0.42
CA ALA A 32 3.56 1.63 -0.12
C ALA A 32 2.16 1.54 -0.76
N ILE A 33 1.92 0.52 -1.60
CA ILE A 33 0.61 0.29 -2.22
C ILE A 33 -0.47 0.10 -1.16
N MET A 34 -0.20 -0.72 -0.14
CA MET A 34 -1.17 -0.98 0.93
C MET A 34 -1.47 0.24 1.80
N ASN A 35 -0.48 1.10 2.04
CA ASN A 35 -0.66 2.33 2.82
C ASN A 35 -1.20 3.51 2.00
N SER A 36 -1.38 3.33 0.69
CA SER A 36 -1.87 4.41 -0.17
C SER A 36 -3.35 4.73 0.05
N SER A 37 -3.71 5.98 -0.24
CA SER A 37 -5.10 6.44 -0.33
C SER A 37 -5.95 5.59 -1.28
N LEU A 38 -5.36 5.07 -2.36
CA LEU A 38 -6.03 4.17 -3.31
C LEU A 38 -6.47 2.86 -2.65
N CYS A 39 -5.57 2.22 -1.89
CA CYS A 39 -5.90 1.00 -1.15
C CYS A 39 -6.99 1.27 -0.11
N TRP A 40 -6.89 2.40 0.61
CA TRP A 40 -7.93 2.83 1.55
C TRP A 40 -9.30 3.05 0.89
N TRP A 41 -9.33 3.71 -0.26
CA TRP A 41 -10.55 3.89 -1.04
C TRP A 41 -11.12 2.56 -1.53
N PHE A 42 -10.26 1.65 -2.02
CA PHE A 42 -10.69 0.32 -2.43
C PHE A 42 -11.32 -0.43 -1.27
N LEU A 43 -10.66 -0.48 -0.11
CA LEU A 43 -11.18 -1.14 1.09
C LEU A 43 -12.52 -0.56 1.55
N LYS A 44 -12.72 0.77 1.45
CA LYS A 44 -14.00 1.42 1.76
C LYS A 44 -15.11 1.01 0.78
N ASN A 45 -14.80 0.88 -0.51
CA ASN A 45 -15.79 0.56 -1.54
C ASN A 45 -16.07 -0.93 -1.68
N THR A 46 -15.08 -1.80 -1.45
CA THR A 46 -15.22 -3.26 -1.56
C THR A 46 -15.48 -3.93 -0.23
N GLY A 47 -15.19 -3.25 0.89
CA GLY A 47 -15.53 -3.72 2.21
C GLY A 47 -17.04 -3.68 2.39
N THR A 48 -17.64 -4.85 2.57
CA THR A 48 -19.04 -4.91 3.02
C THR A 48 -19.09 -4.27 4.40
N VAL A 49 -19.72 -3.09 4.51
CA VAL A 49 -20.07 -2.50 5.81
C VAL A 49 -21.06 -3.48 6.44
N LEU A 50 -20.56 -4.38 7.29
CA LEU A 50 -21.44 -5.11 8.20
C LEU A 50 -22.09 -4.03 9.06
N ALA A 51 -23.42 -3.96 8.99
CA ALA A 51 -24.23 -3.10 9.85
C ALA A 51 -23.68 -3.17 11.29
N ASN A 52 -23.51 -2.00 11.92
CA ASN A 52 -22.94 -1.74 13.25
C ASN A 52 -21.46 -1.33 13.34
N GLY A 53 -20.79 -0.93 12.25
CA GLY A 53 -19.56 -0.12 12.34
C GLY A 53 -18.26 -0.86 12.71
N TYR A 54 -18.24 -2.20 12.62
CA TYR A 54 -17.02 -2.99 12.83
C TYR A 54 -16.48 -3.55 11.50
N PHE A 55 -15.25 -3.19 11.12
CA PHE A 55 -14.55 -3.75 9.97
C PHE A 55 -13.99 -5.13 10.31
N ARG A 56 -14.49 -6.19 9.67
CA ARG A 56 -13.92 -7.54 9.79
C ARG A 56 -12.82 -7.72 8.75
N TYR A 57 -11.56 -7.58 9.14
CA TYR A 57 -10.41 -7.91 8.29
C TYR A 57 -10.44 -9.43 8.01
N LYS A 58 -10.97 -9.84 6.85
CA LYS A 58 -10.78 -11.20 6.32
C LYS A 58 -9.81 -11.12 5.13
N PRO A 59 -8.85 -12.05 4.98
CA PRO A 59 -7.92 -12.11 3.84
C PRO A 59 -8.61 -12.14 2.47
N THR A 60 -9.90 -12.52 2.43
CA THR A 60 -10.74 -12.53 1.23
C THR A 60 -10.99 -11.15 0.63
N TYR A 61 -10.92 -10.06 1.40
CA TYR A 61 -11.16 -8.71 0.88
C TYR A 61 -9.95 -8.12 0.12
N LEU A 62 -8.75 -8.62 0.37
CA LEU A 62 -7.53 -8.20 -0.34
C LEU A 62 -7.22 -9.05 -1.58
N LYS A 63 -7.82 -10.25 -1.71
CA LYS A 63 -7.70 -11.09 -2.91
C LYS A 63 -8.13 -10.41 -4.23
N PRO A 64 -9.22 -9.62 -4.28
CA PRO A 64 -9.63 -8.95 -5.52
C PRO A 64 -8.85 -7.67 -5.81
N PHE A 65 -7.98 -7.19 -4.92
CA PHE A 65 -7.20 -5.98 -5.19
C PHE A 65 -6.20 -6.27 -6.32
N PRO A 66 -6.34 -5.61 -7.48
CA PRO A 66 -5.50 -5.92 -8.62
C PRO A 66 -4.09 -5.43 -8.34
N LEU A 67 -3.12 -6.34 -8.20
CA LEU A 67 -1.71 -5.94 -8.12
C LEU A 67 -1.23 -5.58 -9.55
N PRO A 68 -0.75 -4.35 -9.77
CA PRO A 68 -0.30 -3.93 -11.09
C PRO A 68 1.01 -4.64 -11.44
N ILE A 69 1.28 -4.75 -12.74
CA ILE A 69 2.58 -5.22 -13.22
C ILE A 69 3.56 -4.05 -13.08
N ILE A 70 4.45 -4.13 -12.09
CA ILE A 70 5.44 -3.08 -11.80
C ILE A 70 6.77 -3.48 -12.43
N SER A 71 7.35 -2.58 -13.21
CA SER A 71 8.70 -2.78 -13.74
C SER A 71 9.75 -2.64 -12.62
N GLN A 72 10.87 -3.34 -12.73
CA GLN A 72 11.97 -3.24 -11.74
C GLN A 72 12.44 -1.79 -11.52
N LYS A 73 12.40 -0.95 -12.57
CA LYS A 73 12.73 0.47 -12.47
C LYS A 73 11.76 1.21 -11.54
N LYS A 74 10.45 1.06 -11.76
CA LYS A 74 9.42 1.69 -10.93
C LYS A 74 9.43 1.15 -9.50
N ASP A 75 9.66 -0.15 -9.33
CA ASP A 75 9.80 -0.76 -8.00
C ASP A 75 10.98 -0.16 -7.23
N LYS A 76 12.13 0.02 -7.89
CA LYS A 76 13.30 0.66 -7.27
C LYS A 76 13.03 2.11 -6.89
N GLU A 77 12.37 2.88 -7.76
CA GLU A 77 11.99 4.28 -7.48
C GLU A 77 11.10 4.39 -6.23
N ILE A 78 10.05 3.57 -6.13
CA ILE A 78 9.14 3.56 -4.98
C ILE A 78 9.88 3.11 -3.72
N LYS A 79 10.69 2.05 -3.82
CA LYS A 79 11.51 1.56 -2.71
C LYS A 79 12.44 2.64 -2.15
N ASP A 80 13.10 3.40 -3.02
CA ASP A 80 14.01 4.47 -2.60
C ASP A 80 13.25 5.61 -1.92
N LEU A 81 12.04 5.95 -2.37
CA LEU A 81 11.16 6.92 -1.71
C LEU A 81 10.71 6.44 -0.32
N VAL A 82 10.30 5.17 -0.20
CA VAL A 82 9.89 4.59 1.08
C VAL A 82 11.05 4.58 2.08
N LYS A 83 12.27 4.30 1.62
CA LYS A 83 13.46 4.38 2.49
C LYS A 83 13.74 5.79 2.97
N LYS A 84 13.61 6.79 2.09
CA LYS A 84 13.75 8.21 2.48
C LYS A 84 12.69 8.60 3.51
N LEU A 85 11.44 8.21 3.30
CA LEU A 85 10.34 8.43 4.25
C LEU A 85 10.60 7.78 5.63
N GLN A 86 11.25 6.61 5.67
CA GLN A 86 11.60 5.95 6.93
C GLN A 86 12.73 6.62 7.70
N GLN A 87 13.59 7.39 7.01
CA GLN A 87 14.72 8.11 7.59
C GLN A 87 14.41 9.56 7.94
N GLU A 88 13.23 10.04 7.55
CA GLU A 88 12.80 11.42 7.75
C GLU A 88 11.95 11.54 9.02
N ASP A 89 12.31 12.49 9.89
CA ASP A 89 11.61 12.77 11.13
C ASP A 89 10.66 13.98 11.00
N ASP A 90 10.91 14.87 10.04
CA ASP A 90 10.06 16.04 9.81
C ASP A 90 8.70 15.64 9.23
N ILE A 91 7.63 15.98 9.96
CA ILE A 91 6.25 15.63 9.60
C ILE A 91 5.84 16.19 8.24
N MET A 92 6.28 17.40 7.89
CA MET A 92 5.94 18.05 6.62
C MET A 92 6.66 17.38 5.45
N ILE A 93 7.95 17.06 5.62
CA ILE A 93 8.73 16.36 4.61
C ILE A 93 8.21 14.93 4.43
N ARG A 94 7.87 14.24 5.52
CA ARG A 94 7.20 12.93 5.47
C ARG A 94 5.92 12.96 4.66
N LYS A 95 5.05 13.95 4.92
CA LYS A 95 3.81 14.14 4.17
C LYS A 95 4.06 14.39 2.68
N HIS A 96 5.13 15.12 2.33
CA HIS A 96 5.53 15.32 0.95
C HIS A 96 5.91 14.01 0.27
N PHE A 97 6.76 13.19 0.91
CA PHE A 97 7.12 11.86 0.40
C PHE A 97 5.93 10.91 0.30
N GLU A 98 5.00 10.94 1.26
CA GLU A 98 3.77 10.16 1.20
C GLU A 98 2.91 10.55 -0.01
N ASN A 99 2.79 11.85 -0.31
CA ASN A 99 2.08 12.32 -1.49
C ASN A 99 2.78 11.89 -2.80
N ASP A 100 4.11 11.96 -2.86
CA ASP A 100 4.87 11.50 -4.01
C ASP A 100 4.69 10.00 -4.25
N ILE A 101 4.73 9.20 -3.17
CA ILE A 101 4.46 7.76 -3.22
C ILE A 101 3.04 7.50 -3.73
N ASN A 102 2.04 8.21 -3.22
CA ASN A 102 0.65 8.09 -3.67
C ASN A 102 0.52 8.42 -5.17
N GLN A 103 1.18 9.48 -5.64
CA GLN A 103 1.16 9.85 -7.06
C GLN A 103 1.77 8.75 -7.93
N LYS A 104 2.92 8.19 -7.53
CA LYS A 104 3.53 7.05 -8.23
C LYS A 104 2.64 5.84 -8.26
N ILE A 105 1.87 5.59 -7.19
CA ILE A 105 0.91 4.50 -7.14
C ILE A 105 -0.24 4.79 -8.11
N TYR A 106 -0.81 5.98 -8.14
CA TYR A 106 -1.84 6.33 -9.12
C TYR A 106 -1.36 6.13 -10.57
N ASP A 107 -0.10 6.47 -10.86
CA ASP A 107 0.54 6.26 -12.15
C ASP A 107 0.73 4.77 -12.49
N LEU A 108 0.82 3.87 -11.50
CA LEU A 108 0.87 2.42 -11.72
C LEU A 108 -0.48 1.85 -12.16
N TYR A 109 -1.57 2.47 -11.72
CA TYR A 109 -2.94 2.08 -12.07
C TYR A 109 -3.52 2.88 -13.24
N ASN A 110 -2.71 3.76 -13.86
CA ASN A 110 -3.13 4.67 -14.93
C ASN A 110 -4.37 5.51 -14.54
N LEU A 111 -4.46 5.92 -13.27
CA LEU A 111 -5.58 6.72 -12.79
C LEU A 111 -5.48 8.14 -13.33
N THR A 112 -6.61 8.67 -13.79
CA THR A 112 -6.72 10.06 -14.21
C THR A 112 -6.95 10.97 -13.01
N THR A 113 -6.78 12.29 -13.19
CA THR A 113 -7.08 13.29 -12.14
C THR A 113 -8.53 13.19 -11.66
N LYS A 114 -9.47 12.76 -12.52
CA LYS A 114 -10.87 12.52 -12.14
C LYS A 114 -10.98 11.34 -11.17
N ASP A 115 -10.28 10.25 -11.44
CA ASP A 115 -10.27 9.07 -10.57
C ASP A 115 -9.59 9.37 -9.24
N ILE A 116 -8.50 10.14 -9.27
CA ILE A 116 -7.79 10.59 -8.06
C ILE A 116 -8.71 11.43 -7.18
N ASN A 117 -9.53 12.32 -7.77
CA ASN A 117 -10.50 13.11 -6.99
C ASN A 117 -11.58 12.23 -6.35
N ILE A 118 -12.00 11.14 -7.01
CA ILE A 118 -12.94 10.17 -6.42
C ILE A 118 -12.28 9.41 -5.26
N VAL A 119 -10.98 9.10 -5.37
CA VAL A 119 -10.21 8.42 -4.32
C VAL A 119 -10.02 9.29 -3.08
N LEU A 120 -9.86 10.60 -3.28
CA LEU A 120 -9.61 11.59 -2.23
C LEU A 120 -10.89 12.24 -1.66
N SER A 121 -12.05 12.00 -2.27
CA SER A 121 -13.36 12.47 -1.81
C SER A 121 -13.86 11.75 -0.58
#